data_AF-A0A425WK43-F1
#
_entry.id   AF-A0A425WK43-F1
#
_cell.length_a   1.000
_cell.length_b   1.000
_cell.length_c   1.000
_cell.angle_alpha   90.00
_cell.angle_beta   90.00
_cell.angle_gamma   90.00
#
_symmetry.space_group_name_H-M   'P 1'
#
loop_
_entity.id
_entity.type
_entity.pdbx_description
1 polymer ?
#
loop_
_entity_poly.entity_id
_entity_poly.type
_entity_poly.pdbx_seq_one_letter_code
_entity_poly.pdbx_strand_id
1 'polypeptide(L)'
;MSANKRAKASKKQGLIDTSVGIPWKRIGAYSIDWVLSGILIGLPEVIVFNLVSGTHDMFSDLYVFSAMGLSVGWAYLCALLSFAVFLFYYIWVPLRVYPGQTFGKHICHLQVFKCDGSDITLLDLLIRELAGLLLIESSSTIMGSYLRQTLTLASGFYVDGILGYAGTICMMLSAVMVVAFRGQRAIHDYLAGTCVSETAG
;
A
#
# COMPACT_ATOMS: atom_id res chain seq x y z
N MET A 1 0.98 -29.31 18.83
CA MET A 1 0.38 -28.42 17.80
C MET A 1 -0.82 -29.14 17.20
N SER A 2 -2.02 -28.72 17.59
CA SER A 2 -3.29 -29.46 17.46
C SER A 2 -3.79 -29.59 16.02
N ALA A 3 -4.43 -30.72 15.70
CA ALA A 3 -5.09 -31.04 14.43
C ALA A 3 -5.99 -29.91 13.88
N ASN A 4 -6.51 -29.04 14.76
CA ASN A 4 -7.31 -27.88 14.38
C ASN A 4 -6.53 -26.83 13.56
N LYS A 5 -5.23 -26.63 13.83
CA LYS A 5 -4.38 -25.74 13.00
C LYS A 5 -4.14 -26.33 11.61
N ARG A 6 -3.96 -27.65 11.50
CA ARG A 6 -3.79 -28.34 10.21
C ARG A 6 -5.07 -28.30 9.37
N ALA A 7 -6.23 -28.48 9.99
CA ALA A 7 -7.53 -28.36 9.32
C ALA A 7 -7.80 -26.92 8.81
N LYS A 8 -7.50 -25.90 9.63
CA LYS A 8 -7.61 -24.48 9.22
C LYS A 8 -6.66 -24.14 8.06
N ALA A 9 -5.42 -24.64 8.10
CA ALA A 9 -4.43 -24.45 7.05
C ALA A 9 -4.83 -25.15 5.74
N SER A 10 -5.32 -26.38 5.81
CA SER A 10 -5.83 -27.13 4.65
C SER A 10 -7.07 -26.47 4.02
N LYS A 11 -7.98 -25.93 4.84
CA LYS A 11 -9.14 -25.15 4.36
C LYS A 11 -8.71 -23.85 3.67
N LYS A 12 -7.73 -23.12 4.22
CA LYS A 12 -7.18 -21.90 3.60
C LYS A 12 -6.40 -22.19 2.31
N GLN A 13 -5.68 -23.31 2.23
CA GLN A 13 -5.01 -23.74 1.00
C GLN A 13 -5.99 -24.10 -0.12
N GLY A 14 -7.16 -24.66 0.23
CA GLY A 14 -8.24 -24.89 -0.72
C GLY A 14 -8.95 -23.61 -1.22
N LEU A 15 -8.72 -22.46 -0.58
CA LEU A 15 -9.25 -21.14 -0.98
C LEU A 15 -8.30 -20.35 -1.88
N ILE A 16 -7.08 -20.86 -2.14
CA ILE A 16 -6.18 -20.24 -3.11
C ILE A 16 -6.83 -20.37 -4.48
N ASP A 17 -7.21 -19.23 -5.06
CA ASP A 17 -7.82 -19.19 -6.37
C ASP A 17 -6.84 -19.77 -7.41
N THR A 18 -7.20 -20.93 -7.94
CA THR A 18 -6.47 -21.62 -9.01
C THR A 18 -7.04 -21.30 -10.39
N SER A 19 -8.13 -20.51 -10.44
CA SER A 19 -8.76 -20.08 -11.68
C SER A 19 -7.90 -19.05 -12.40
N VAL A 20 -7.89 -19.15 -13.72
CA VAL A 20 -7.26 -18.17 -14.61
C VAL A 20 -8.39 -17.28 -15.11
N GLY A 21 -8.68 -16.22 -14.36
CA GLY A 21 -9.75 -15.26 -14.64
C GLY A 21 -9.41 -13.90 -14.05
N ILE A 22 -10.02 -12.84 -14.59
CA ILE A 22 -9.77 -11.47 -14.11
C ILE A 22 -10.34 -11.32 -12.69
N PRO A 23 -9.52 -10.99 -11.67
CA PRO A 23 -9.98 -10.94 -10.29
C PRO A 23 -10.65 -9.61 -9.94
N TRP A 24 -11.88 -9.39 -10.43
CA TRP A 24 -12.59 -8.11 -10.29
C TRP A 24 -12.72 -7.59 -8.86
N LYS A 25 -12.97 -8.47 -7.87
CA LYS A 25 -13.03 -8.07 -6.46
C LYS A 25 -11.70 -7.52 -5.95
N ARG A 26 -10.57 -8.04 -6.44
CA ARG A 26 -9.23 -7.56 -6.04
C ARG A 26 -8.92 -6.21 -6.67
N ILE A 27 -9.27 -6.04 -7.94
CA ILE A 27 -9.14 -4.76 -8.64
C ILE A 27 -9.99 -3.71 -7.91
N GLY A 28 -11.25 -4.03 -7.61
CA GLY A 28 -12.15 -3.14 -6.85
C GLY A 28 -11.60 -2.80 -5.45
N ALA A 29 -11.11 -3.79 -4.71
CA ALA A 29 -10.51 -3.55 -3.39
C ALA A 29 -9.29 -2.64 -3.46
N TYR A 30 -8.41 -2.86 -4.45
CA TYR A 30 -7.24 -2.01 -4.69
C TYR A 30 -7.65 -0.57 -5.03
N SER A 31 -8.63 -0.37 -5.91
CA SER A 31 -9.12 0.96 -6.24
C SER A 31 -9.71 1.69 -5.03
N ILE A 32 -10.50 1.00 -4.20
CA ILE A 32 -11.05 1.58 -2.96
C ILE A 32 -9.92 1.93 -1.99
N ASP A 33 -8.96 1.02 -1.78
CA ASP A 33 -7.82 1.26 -0.90
C ASP A 33 -6.97 2.44 -1.38
N TRP A 34 -6.74 2.56 -2.69
CA TRP A 34 -5.95 3.66 -3.27
C TRP A 34 -6.63 5.02 -3.07
N VAL A 35 -7.94 5.09 -3.34
CA VAL A 35 -8.71 6.33 -3.12
C VAL A 35 -8.76 6.69 -1.64
N LEU A 36 -9.13 5.74 -0.77
CA LEU A 36 -9.31 6.02 0.65
C LEU A 36 -8.00 6.38 1.33
N SER A 37 -6.93 5.63 1.08
CA SER A 37 -5.60 5.97 1.61
C SER A 37 -5.13 7.31 1.07
N GLY A 38 -5.39 7.63 -0.19
CA GLY A 38 -5.03 8.91 -0.78
C GLY A 38 -5.72 10.09 -0.11
N ILE A 39 -7.02 9.97 0.20
CA ILE A 39 -7.76 10.99 0.96
C ILE A 39 -7.19 11.13 2.37
N LEU A 40 -6.99 10.02 3.08
CA LEU A 40 -6.48 10.06 4.46
C LEU A 40 -5.09 10.67 4.56
N ILE A 41 -4.23 10.38 3.57
CA ILE A 41 -2.87 10.89 3.48
C ILE A 41 -2.87 12.38 3.09
N GLY A 42 -3.63 12.78 2.07
CA GLY A 42 -3.58 14.13 1.53
C GLY A 42 -4.27 15.20 2.39
N LEU A 43 -5.30 14.84 3.17
CA LEU A 43 -6.07 15.82 3.96
C LEU A 43 -5.21 16.59 4.98
N PRO A 44 -4.39 15.94 5.83
CA PRO A 44 -3.47 16.64 6.73
C PRO A 44 -2.53 17.60 5.99
N GLU A 45 -2.05 17.22 4.81
CA GLU A 45 -1.08 17.99 4.05
C GLU A 45 -1.70 19.22 3.41
N VAL A 46 -2.91 19.10 2.87
CA VAL A 46 -3.70 20.25 2.38
C VAL A 46 -3.86 21.27 3.51
N ILE A 47 -4.18 20.81 4.73
CA ILE A 47 -4.33 21.69 5.90
C ILE A 47 -3.00 22.37 6.23
N VAL A 48 -1.90 21.62 6.35
CA VAL A 48 -0.57 22.18 6.62
C VAL A 48 -0.17 23.19 5.55
N PHE A 49 -0.35 22.85 4.27
CA PHE A 49 -0.03 23.71 3.15
C PHE A 49 -0.80 25.04 3.23
N ASN A 50 -2.13 25.00 3.34
CA ASN A 50 -2.97 26.19 3.40
C ASN A 50 -2.64 27.08 4.61
N LEU A 51 -2.34 26.48 5.77
CA LEU A 51 -1.98 27.23 6.98
C LEU A 51 -0.63 27.95 6.83
N VAL A 52 0.33 27.34 6.15
CA VAL A 52 1.69 27.89 6.01
C VAL A 52 1.80 28.85 4.82
N SER A 53 1.15 28.52 3.70
CA SER A 53 1.16 29.37 2.50
C SER A 53 0.27 30.61 2.65
N GLY A 54 -0.76 30.53 3.50
CA GLY A 54 -1.80 31.55 3.58
C GLY A 54 -2.66 31.65 2.31
N THR A 55 -2.57 30.65 1.42
CA THR A 55 -3.37 30.57 0.18
C THR A 55 -4.45 29.51 0.31
N HIS A 56 -5.43 29.56 -0.62
CA HIS A 56 -6.43 28.51 -0.80
C HIS A 56 -6.13 27.65 -2.02
N ASP A 57 -4.86 27.58 -2.41
CA ASP A 57 -4.44 26.83 -3.57
C ASP A 57 -4.43 25.32 -3.30
N MET A 58 -4.46 24.56 -4.39
CA MET A 58 -4.40 23.11 -4.32
C MET A 58 -2.98 22.67 -3.95
N PHE A 59 -2.86 21.88 -2.88
CA PHE A 59 -1.62 21.15 -2.59
C PHE A 59 -1.42 20.06 -3.66
N SER A 60 -0.35 20.18 -4.45
CA SER A 60 -0.05 19.24 -5.54
C SER A 60 0.90 18.12 -5.09
N ASP A 61 2.02 18.49 -4.48
CA ASP A 61 3.13 17.62 -4.15
C ASP A 61 4.04 18.33 -3.13
N LEU A 62 5.05 17.62 -2.62
CA LEU A 62 5.95 18.15 -1.60
C LEU A 62 6.90 19.25 -2.13
N TYR A 63 7.11 19.36 -3.45
CA TYR A 63 7.97 20.40 -4.02
C TYR A 63 7.33 21.78 -3.96
N VAL A 64 6.00 21.86 -3.80
CA VAL A 64 5.27 23.14 -3.72
C VAL A 64 5.82 24.06 -2.63
N PHE A 65 6.27 23.52 -1.50
CA PHE A 65 6.85 24.32 -0.42
C PHE A 65 8.11 25.03 -0.89
N SER A 66 9.05 24.31 -1.51
CA SER A 66 10.28 24.92 -2.05
C SER A 66 10.00 25.86 -3.22
N ALA A 67 9.03 25.52 -4.08
CA ALA A 67 8.63 26.38 -5.21
C ALA A 67 8.08 27.73 -4.76
N MET A 68 7.41 27.78 -3.59
CA MET A 68 6.91 29.01 -2.98
C MET A 68 7.95 29.74 -2.10
N GLY A 69 9.18 29.25 -2.04
CA GLY A 69 10.22 29.79 -1.15
C GLY A 69 9.99 29.50 0.34
N LEU A 70 9.09 28.57 0.67
CA LEU A 70 8.88 28.09 2.03
C LEU A 70 9.98 27.10 2.43
N SER A 71 10.18 26.96 3.75
CA SER A 71 11.15 26.00 4.30
C SER A 71 10.84 24.57 3.84
N VAL A 72 11.87 23.86 3.37
CA VAL A 72 11.80 22.42 3.05
C VAL A 72 11.37 21.57 4.26
N GLY A 73 11.52 22.10 5.48
CA GLY A 73 11.03 21.43 6.69
C GLY A 73 9.54 21.11 6.66
N TRP A 74 8.73 21.91 5.94
CA TRP A 74 7.30 21.63 5.78
C TRP A 74 7.01 20.42 4.89
N ALA A 75 7.82 20.21 3.86
CA ALA A 75 7.77 19.01 3.04
C ALA A 75 8.09 17.76 3.88
N TYR A 76 9.13 17.83 4.72
CA TYR A 76 9.49 16.73 5.61
C TYR A 76 8.43 16.45 6.68
N LEU A 77 7.77 17.49 7.19
CA LEU A 77 6.65 17.32 8.11
C LEU A 77 5.48 16.61 7.44
N CYS A 78 5.09 17.03 6.23
CA CYS A 78 4.02 16.38 5.46
C CYS A 78 4.36 14.91 5.17
N ALA A 79 5.58 14.63 4.72
CA ALA A 79 6.03 13.26 4.49
C ALA A 79 5.96 12.38 5.75
N LEU A 80 6.32 12.93 6.93
CA LEU A 80 6.23 12.23 8.21
C LEU A 80 4.78 11.94 8.61
N LEU A 81 3.89 12.93 8.47
CA LEU A 81 2.46 12.76 8.74
C LEU A 81 1.84 11.69 7.83
N SER A 82 2.15 11.76 6.54
CA SER A 82 1.72 10.80 5.52
C SER A 82 2.23 9.40 5.80
N PHE A 83 3.46 9.27 6.28
CA PHE A 83 3.99 7.96 6.66
C PHE A 83 3.27 7.40 7.90
N ALA A 84 2.93 8.24 8.88
CA ALA A 84 2.15 7.81 10.03
C ALA A 84 0.75 7.32 9.63
N VAL A 85 0.07 8.03 8.73
CA VAL A 85 -1.24 7.62 8.18
C VAL A 85 -1.12 6.33 7.37
N PHE A 86 -0.07 6.19 6.56
CA PHE A 86 0.22 4.97 5.81
C PHE A 86 0.37 3.76 6.75
N LEU A 87 1.17 3.89 7.82
CA LEU A 87 1.35 2.84 8.81
C LEU A 87 0.03 2.50 9.53
N PHE A 88 -0.77 3.51 9.85
CA PHE A 88 -2.09 3.28 10.43
C PHE A 88 -2.99 2.47 9.49
N TYR A 89 -3.12 2.88 8.23
CA TYR A 89 -4.05 2.28 7.27
C TYR A 89 -3.61 0.90 6.77
N TYR A 90 -2.33 0.73 6.42
CA TYR A 90 -1.82 -0.50 5.81
C TYR A 90 -1.23 -1.51 6.80
N ILE A 91 -0.82 -1.08 8.00
CA ILE A 91 -0.27 -1.98 9.02
C ILE A 91 -1.22 -2.15 10.20
N TRP A 92 -1.62 -1.07 10.86
CA TRP A 92 -2.38 -1.17 12.10
C TRP A 92 -3.81 -1.69 11.89
N VAL A 93 -4.53 -1.18 10.88
CA VAL A 93 -5.89 -1.64 10.54
C VAL A 93 -5.91 -3.15 10.20
N PRO A 94 -5.06 -3.68 9.30
CA PRO A 94 -5.04 -5.11 8.99
C PRO A 94 -4.49 -5.99 10.12
N LEU A 95 -3.79 -5.41 11.11
CA LEU A 95 -3.28 -6.17 12.24
C LEU A 95 -4.29 -6.27 13.39
N ARG A 96 -5.07 -5.21 13.64
CA ARG A 96 -5.89 -5.08 14.86
C ARG A 96 -7.38 -4.94 14.62
N VAL A 97 -7.80 -4.24 13.58
CA VAL A 97 -9.22 -3.92 13.34
C VAL A 97 -9.86 -5.01 12.49
N TYR A 98 -9.27 -5.30 11.33
CA TYR A 98 -9.73 -6.33 10.40
C TYR A 98 -8.56 -7.27 10.07
N PRO A 99 -8.33 -8.35 10.83
CA PRO A 99 -7.17 -9.21 10.66
C PRO A 99 -6.97 -9.68 9.20
N GLY A 100 -5.89 -9.21 8.57
CA GLY A 100 -5.54 -9.47 7.17
C GLY A 100 -6.29 -8.62 6.13
N GLN A 101 -6.97 -7.55 6.51
CA GLN A 101 -7.78 -6.74 5.61
C GLN A 101 -7.55 -5.24 5.82
N THR A 102 -7.32 -4.53 4.73
CA THR A 102 -7.53 -3.08 4.64
C THR A 102 -9.04 -2.82 4.46
N PHE A 103 -9.46 -1.56 4.58
CA PHE A 103 -10.89 -1.22 4.47
C PHE A 103 -11.49 -1.61 3.11
N GLY A 104 -10.80 -1.36 2.00
CA GLY A 104 -11.25 -1.77 0.67
C GLY A 104 -11.38 -3.29 0.54
N LYS A 105 -10.40 -4.04 1.07
CA LYS A 105 -10.48 -5.51 1.12
C LYS A 105 -11.64 -6.00 1.99
N HIS A 106 -11.91 -5.32 3.11
CA HIS A 106 -13.02 -5.67 3.99
C HIS A 106 -14.37 -5.55 3.30
N ILE A 107 -14.61 -4.43 2.60
CA ILE A 107 -15.83 -4.20 1.80
C ILE A 107 -15.95 -5.23 0.66
N CYS A 108 -14.85 -5.59 0.02
CA CYS A 108 -14.85 -6.56 -1.07
C CYS A 108 -14.82 -8.03 -0.60
N HIS A 109 -14.94 -8.29 0.70
CA HIS A 109 -14.88 -9.63 1.30
C HIS A 109 -13.61 -10.40 0.92
N LEU A 110 -12.45 -9.73 0.96
CA LEU A 110 -11.13 -10.30 0.70
C LEU A 110 -10.28 -10.32 1.97
N GLN A 111 -9.49 -11.38 2.14
CA GLN A 111 -8.56 -11.52 3.24
C GLN A 111 -7.16 -11.91 2.76
N VAL A 112 -6.15 -11.23 3.29
CA VAL A 112 -4.74 -11.60 3.21
C VAL A 112 -4.43 -12.60 4.32
N PHE A 113 -3.78 -13.70 3.98
CA PHE A 113 -3.27 -14.71 4.90
C PHE A 113 -1.94 -15.27 4.39
N LYS A 114 -1.21 -16.01 5.21
CA LYS A 114 0.03 -16.65 4.77
C LYS A 114 -0.28 -17.84 3.89
N CYS A 115 0.48 -18.04 2.81
CA CYS A 115 0.20 -19.15 1.89
C CYS A 115 0.39 -20.55 2.53
N ASP A 116 1.09 -20.63 3.66
CA ASP A 116 1.19 -21.84 4.50
C ASP A 116 -0.07 -22.11 5.36
N GLY A 117 -1.07 -21.22 5.28
CA GLY A 117 -2.34 -21.32 5.99
C GLY A 117 -2.31 -20.78 7.42
N SER A 118 -1.16 -20.31 7.92
CA SER A 118 -1.08 -19.64 9.22
C SER A 118 -1.64 -18.21 9.18
N ASP A 119 -1.84 -17.63 10.36
CA ASP A 119 -2.39 -16.28 10.48
C ASP A 119 -1.28 -15.24 10.19
N ILE A 120 -1.67 -14.08 9.65
CA ILE A 120 -0.72 -13.04 9.25
C ILE A 120 -0.07 -12.42 10.50
N THR A 121 1.24 -12.13 10.41
CA THR A 121 1.99 -11.48 11.49
C THR A 121 2.32 -10.03 11.12
N LEU A 122 2.78 -9.25 12.11
CA LEU A 122 3.26 -7.89 11.88
C LEU A 122 4.42 -7.87 10.86
N LEU A 123 5.34 -8.83 10.93
CA LEU A 123 6.47 -8.87 10.00
C LEU A 123 6.02 -9.07 8.56
N ASP A 124 5.03 -9.94 8.34
CA ASP A 124 4.50 -10.17 6.99
C ASP A 124 3.88 -8.89 6.43
N LEU A 125 3.13 -8.13 7.25
CA LEU A 125 2.58 -6.83 6.86
C LEU A 125 3.68 -5.80 6.59
N LEU A 126 4.73 -5.73 7.41
CA LEU A 126 5.85 -4.81 7.19
C LEU A 126 6.58 -5.12 5.88
N ILE A 127 6.87 -6.39 5.60
CA ILE A 127 7.52 -6.79 4.34
C ILE A 127 6.60 -6.47 3.17
N ARG A 128 5.32 -6.83 3.27
CA ARG A 128 4.33 -6.61 2.22
C ARG A 128 4.16 -5.13 1.90
N GLU A 129 3.90 -4.31 2.90
CA GLU A 129 3.46 -2.93 2.69
C GLU A 129 4.64 -1.95 2.64
N LEU A 130 5.71 -2.14 3.45
CA LEU A 130 6.88 -1.26 3.38
C LEU A 130 7.84 -1.68 2.26
N ALA A 131 8.32 -2.93 2.26
CA ALA A 131 9.29 -3.35 1.25
C ALA A 131 8.63 -3.55 -0.13
N GLY A 132 7.49 -4.23 -0.16
CA GLY A 132 6.75 -4.50 -1.38
C GLY A 132 6.06 -3.26 -1.94
N LEU A 133 5.03 -2.76 -1.24
CA LEU A 133 4.15 -1.72 -1.77
C LEU A 133 4.80 -0.33 -1.77
N LEU A 134 5.47 0.08 -0.69
CA LEU A 134 6.03 1.42 -0.56
C LEU A 134 7.36 1.60 -1.31
N LEU A 135 8.27 0.63 -1.26
CA LEU A 135 9.60 0.74 -1.87
C LEU A 135 9.65 0.19 -3.30
N ILE A 136 9.23 -1.06 -3.52
CA ILE A 136 9.36 -1.72 -4.83
C ILE A 136 8.26 -1.26 -5.79
N GLU A 137 7.01 -1.30 -5.35
CA GLU A 137 5.87 -0.84 -6.13
C GLU A 137 5.51 0.62 -5.78
N SER A 138 6.51 1.47 -5.56
CA SER A 138 6.34 2.80 -4.95
C SER A 138 5.36 3.75 -5.67
N SER A 139 4.96 3.44 -6.91
CA SER A 139 3.94 4.20 -7.66
C SER A 139 2.50 3.76 -7.32
N SER A 140 2.33 2.66 -6.59
CA SER A 140 1.04 2.11 -6.19
C SER A 140 0.36 2.90 -5.07
N THR A 141 1.05 3.85 -4.41
CA THR A 141 0.52 4.64 -3.30
C THR A 141 1.03 6.08 -3.33
N ILE A 142 0.24 7.01 -2.78
CA ILE A 142 0.66 8.42 -2.64
C ILE A 142 1.91 8.54 -1.75
N MET A 143 1.98 7.78 -0.65
CA MET A 143 3.13 7.77 0.25
C MET A 143 4.44 7.40 -0.47
N GLY A 144 4.40 6.46 -1.42
CA GLY A 144 5.59 6.12 -2.21
C GLY A 144 6.09 7.29 -3.06
N SER A 145 5.19 8.12 -3.58
CA SER A 145 5.57 9.37 -4.26
C SER A 145 6.19 10.37 -3.28
N TYR A 146 5.60 10.57 -2.11
CA TYR A 146 6.18 11.48 -1.10
C TYR A 146 7.51 11.02 -0.55
N LEU A 147 7.74 9.71 -0.41
CA LEU A 147 9.04 9.17 -0.06
C LEU A 147 10.09 9.56 -1.11
N ARG A 148 9.79 9.36 -2.39
CA ARG A 148 10.68 9.68 -3.50
C ARG A 148 10.96 11.19 -3.63
N GLN A 149 9.95 12.02 -3.43
CA GLN A 149 10.09 13.48 -3.42
C GLN A 149 10.93 13.96 -2.24
N THR A 150 10.71 13.37 -1.06
CA THR A 150 11.53 13.63 0.14
C THR A 150 12.99 13.27 -0.09
N LEU A 151 13.27 12.11 -0.71
CA LEU A 151 14.63 11.71 -1.07
C LEU A 151 15.27 12.67 -2.08
N THR A 152 14.50 13.20 -3.02
CA THR A 152 14.97 14.20 -3.98
C THR A 152 15.33 15.51 -3.28
N LEU A 153 14.45 16.00 -2.41
CA LEU A 153 14.68 17.21 -1.61
C LEU A 153 15.89 17.06 -0.67
N ALA A 154 16.07 15.90 -0.07
CA ALA A 154 17.16 15.63 0.88
C ALA A 154 18.51 15.43 0.19
N SER A 155 18.54 14.80 -0.99
CA SER A 155 19.78 14.46 -1.69
C SER A 155 20.24 15.53 -2.69
N GLY A 156 19.32 16.37 -3.17
CA GLY A 156 19.57 17.31 -4.27
C GLY A 156 19.63 16.66 -5.67
N PHE A 157 19.46 15.34 -5.76
CA PHE A 157 19.39 14.61 -7.04
C PHE A 157 17.94 14.28 -7.37
N TYR A 158 17.58 14.26 -8.66
CA TYR A 158 16.21 13.94 -9.12
C TYR A 158 15.88 12.44 -9.03
N VAL A 159 15.89 11.93 -7.79
CA VAL A 159 15.62 10.53 -7.45
C VAL A 159 14.16 10.16 -7.74
N ASP A 160 13.22 11.11 -7.62
CA ASP A 160 11.80 10.86 -7.82
C ASP A 160 11.48 10.38 -9.23
N GLY A 161 12.03 11.02 -10.26
CA GLY A 161 11.86 10.56 -11.63
C GLY A 161 12.38 9.14 -11.83
N ILE A 162 13.61 8.85 -11.39
CA ILE A 162 14.27 7.55 -11.61
C ILE A 162 13.52 6.43 -10.88
N LEU A 163 13.28 6.60 -9.58
CA LEU A 163 12.58 5.60 -8.77
C LEU A 163 11.09 5.52 -9.12
N GLY A 164 10.49 6.60 -9.62
CA GLY A 164 9.11 6.63 -10.09
C GLY A 164 8.91 5.76 -11.33
N TYR A 165 9.81 5.84 -12.31
CA TYR A 165 9.77 4.93 -13.47
C TYR A 165 9.96 3.48 -13.06
N ALA A 166 10.94 3.17 -12.21
CA ALA A 166 11.17 1.82 -11.70
C ALA A 166 9.93 1.29 -10.95
N GLY A 167 9.36 2.10 -10.05
CA GLY A 167 8.17 1.75 -9.29
C GLY A 167 6.94 1.53 -10.17
N THR A 168 6.77 2.32 -11.22
CA THR A 168 5.68 2.15 -12.20
C THR A 168 5.84 0.85 -12.98
N ILE A 169 7.05 0.52 -13.43
CA ILE A 169 7.33 -0.77 -14.09
C ILE A 169 6.99 -1.94 -13.16
N CYS A 170 7.45 -1.89 -11.90
CA CYS A 170 7.14 -2.92 -10.91
C CYS A 170 5.62 -3.04 -10.65
N MET A 171 4.90 -1.92 -10.52
CA MET A 171 3.44 -1.91 -10.38
C MET A 171 2.74 -2.58 -11.56
N MET A 172 3.15 -2.27 -12.79
CA MET A 172 2.57 -2.88 -13.99
C MET A 172 2.86 -4.38 -14.08
N LEU A 173 4.08 -4.79 -13.74
CA LEU A 173 4.44 -6.22 -13.64
C LEU A 173 3.59 -6.93 -12.59
N SER A 174 3.39 -6.32 -11.41
CA SER A 174 2.49 -6.84 -10.37
C SER A 174 1.06 -7.01 -10.86
N ALA A 175 0.52 -6.03 -11.59
CA ALA A 175 -0.81 -6.12 -12.17
C ALA A 175 -0.92 -7.28 -13.16
N VAL A 176 0.08 -7.46 -14.03
CA VAL A 176 0.16 -8.60 -14.96
C VAL A 176 0.24 -9.92 -14.20
N MET A 177 1.06 -10.01 -13.14
CA MET A 177 1.17 -11.23 -12.32
C MET A 177 -0.17 -11.60 -11.67
N VAL A 178 -0.92 -10.61 -11.17
CA VAL A 178 -2.23 -10.84 -10.56
C VAL A 178 -3.27 -11.32 -11.56
N VAL A 179 -3.25 -10.84 -12.81
CA VAL A 179 -4.25 -11.20 -13.83
C VAL A 179 -3.88 -12.47 -14.61
N ALA A 180 -2.60 -12.66 -14.91
CA ALA A 180 -2.13 -13.69 -15.84
C ALA A 180 -1.61 -14.97 -15.15
N PHE A 181 -1.15 -14.90 -13.89
CA PHE A 181 -0.51 -16.05 -13.23
C PHE A 181 -1.43 -16.76 -12.24
N ARG A 182 -1.23 -18.08 -12.14
CA ARG A 182 -1.91 -18.93 -11.18
C ARG A 182 -1.56 -18.50 -9.75
N GLY A 183 -2.58 -18.33 -8.92
CA GLY A 183 -2.47 -17.81 -7.55
C GLY A 183 -2.66 -16.30 -7.43
N GLN A 184 -2.69 -15.56 -8.55
CA GLN A 184 -3.06 -14.14 -8.60
C GLN A 184 -2.36 -13.27 -7.54
N ARG A 185 -1.04 -13.41 -7.41
CA ARG A 185 -0.22 -12.71 -6.40
C ARG A 185 0.58 -11.58 -7.04
N ALA A 186 0.57 -10.42 -6.41
CA ALA A 186 1.43 -9.29 -6.77
C ALA A 186 2.86 -9.49 -6.23
N ILE A 187 3.82 -8.67 -6.66
CA ILE A 187 5.21 -8.74 -6.17
C ILE A 187 5.24 -8.61 -4.64
N HIS A 188 4.48 -7.68 -4.06
CA HIS A 188 4.39 -7.54 -2.60
C HIS A 188 3.80 -8.77 -1.89
N ASP A 189 2.90 -9.53 -2.54
CA ASP A 189 2.37 -10.79 -2.01
C ASP A 189 3.47 -11.86 -1.95
N TYR A 190 4.25 -11.99 -3.04
CA TYR A 190 5.35 -12.95 -3.16
C TYR A 190 6.45 -12.67 -2.14
N LEU A 191 6.86 -11.41 -2.00
CA LEU A 191 7.89 -11.00 -1.04
C LEU A 191 7.52 -11.36 0.40
N ALA A 192 6.26 -11.16 0.77
CA ALA A 192 5.76 -11.46 2.11
C ALA A 192 5.31 -12.92 2.30
N GLY A 193 5.33 -13.75 1.26
CA GLY A 193 4.78 -15.12 1.32
C GLY A 193 3.27 -15.14 1.63
N THR A 194 2.56 -14.09 1.22
CA THR A 194 1.12 -13.92 1.47
C THR A 194 0.27 -14.29 0.26
N CYS A 195 -0.96 -14.67 0.55
CA CYS A 195 -1.99 -15.06 -0.40
C CYS A 195 -3.26 -14.28 -0.04
N VAL A 196 -4.12 -14.03 -1.03
CA VAL A 196 -5.42 -13.40 -0.82
C VAL A 196 -6.50 -14.35 -1.30
N SER A 197 -7.62 -14.41 -0.59
CA SER A 197 -8.81 -15.14 -1.00
C SER A 197 -10.06 -14.40 -0.57
N GLU A 198 -11.19 -14.82 -1.09
CA GLU A 198 -12.48 -14.39 -0.54
C GLU A 198 -12.66 -14.93 0.88
N THR A 199 -13.25 -14.13 1.76
CA THR A 199 -13.72 -14.59 3.06
C THR A 199 -15.00 -15.39 2.88
N ALA A 200 -15.09 -16.56 3.53
CA ALA A 200 -16.37 -17.23 3.70
C ALA A 200 -17.29 -16.31 4.52
N GLY A 201 -18.41 -15.91 3.91
CA GLY A 201 -19.48 -15.17 4.59
C GLY A 201 -20.14 -15.97 5.70
#